data_AF-A0A7S0F649-F1
#
_entry.id   AF-A0A7S0F649-F1
#
_cell.length_a   1.000
_cell.length_b   1.000
_cell.length_c   1.000
_cell.angle_alpha   90.00
_cell.angle_beta   90.00
_cell.angle_gamma   90.00
#
_symmetry.space_group_name_H-M   'P 1'
#
loop_
_entity.id
_entity.type
_entity.pdbx_description
1 polymer ?
#
loop_
_entity_poly.entity_id
_entity_poly.type
_entity_poly.pdbx_seq_one_letter_code
_entity_poly.pdbx_strand_id
1 'polypeptide(L)'
;GMDIHRQIFSVVCVLLGHGAQYYVIHKAFHEYPALYKYHKFHHQFNVYAPPSAANAVSFTEYSMAYVTPFIITTLIFPLDKLSLTIGAGILSTCNILVHTPKLEAWAQRVLPEWWVTTHDHLEHHRKQQCHYSSSTFDFDYIVEVANNALSTLNAGSKSDLNNPKATSAASPVR
;
A
#
# COMPACT_ATOMS: atom_id res chain seq x y z
N GLY A 1 6.45 31.50 -3.14
CA GLY A 1 6.20 30.14 -3.66
C GLY A 1 6.71 29.15 -2.65
N MET A 2 6.10 27.97 -2.56
CA MET A 2 6.62 26.91 -1.70
C MET A 2 7.91 26.34 -2.31
N ASP A 3 8.88 26.02 -1.46
CA ASP A 3 10.13 25.39 -1.88
C ASP A 3 9.88 24.02 -2.55
N ILE A 4 10.65 23.70 -3.58
CA ILE A 4 10.47 22.48 -4.39
C ILE A 4 10.67 21.21 -3.56
N HIS A 5 11.59 21.19 -2.60
CA HIS A 5 11.81 20.03 -1.75
C HIS A 5 10.62 19.80 -0.82
N ARG A 6 10.04 20.88 -0.28
CA ARG A 6 8.80 20.79 0.51
C ARG A 6 7.63 20.29 -0.33
N GLN A 7 7.52 20.73 -1.58
CA GLN A 7 6.49 20.29 -2.52
C GLN A 7 6.61 18.79 -2.81
N ILE A 8 7.83 18.31 -3.10
CA ILE A 8 8.11 16.87 -3.34
C ILE A 8 7.78 16.06 -2.08
N PHE A 9 8.28 16.48 -0.92
CA PHE A 9 8.02 15.81 0.35
C PHE A 9 6.51 15.70 0.63
N SER A 10 5.77 16.79 0.43
CA SER A 10 4.32 16.82 0.66
C SER A 10 3.57 15.87 -0.29
N VAL A 11 3.98 15.77 -1.56
CA VAL A 11 3.42 14.79 -2.51
C VAL A 11 3.74 13.36 -2.07
N VAL A 12 4.97 13.07 -1.62
CA VAL A 12 5.34 11.75 -1.10
C VAL A 12 4.49 11.39 0.13
N CYS A 13 4.26 12.33 1.06
CA CYS A 13 3.35 12.13 2.19
C CYS A 13 1.92 11.83 1.74
N VAL A 14 1.42 12.50 0.70
CA VAL A 14 0.10 12.19 0.11
C VAL A 14 0.06 10.76 -0.41
N LEU A 15 1.04 10.35 -1.20
CA LEU A 15 1.07 9.02 -1.81
C LEU A 15 1.18 7.91 -0.77
N LEU A 16 2.08 8.06 0.20
CA LEU A 16 2.25 7.09 1.29
C LEU A 16 1.05 7.06 2.23
N GLY A 17 0.57 8.23 2.66
CA GLY A 17 -0.57 8.33 3.57
C GLY A 17 -1.85 7.79 2.96
N HIS A 18 -2.12 8.11 1.69
CA HIS A 18 -3.26 7.57 0.96
C HIS A 18 -3.12 6.07 0.75
N GLY A 19 -1.99 5.61 0.21
CA GLY A 19 -1.76 4.20 -0.10
C GLY A 19 -1.85 3.30 1.13
N ALA A 20 -1.29 3.71 2.27
CA ALA A 20 -1.32 2.93 3.51
C ALA A 20 -2.76 2.76 4.02
N GLN A 21 -3.54 3.84 3.99
CA GLN A 21 -4.93 3.81 4.46
C GLN A 21 -5.84 3.08 3.48
N TYR A 22 -5.63 3.25 2.17
CA TYR A 22 -6.31 2.47 1.15
C TYR A 22 -6.08 0.98 1.38
N TYR A 23 -4.82 0.55 1.59
CA TYR A 23 -4.47 -0.84 1.88
C TYR A 23 -5.29 -1.38 3.07
N VAL A 24 -5.34 -0.66 4.19
CA VAL A 24 -6.10 -1.07 5.38
C VAL A 24 -7.59 -1.20 5.09
N ILE A 25 -8.18 -0.19 4.44
CA ILE A 25 -9.62 -0.15 4.15
C ILE A 25 -10.01 -1.23 3.14
N HIS A 26 -9.22 -1.38 2.08
CA HIS A 26 -9.45 -2.36 1.03
C HIS A 26 -9.31 -3.78 1.57
N LYS A 27 -8.27 -4.06 2.36
CA LYS A 27 -8.13 -5.33 3.08
C LYS A 27 -9.31 -5.60 4.00
N ALA A 28 -9.77 -4.59 4.74
CA ALA A 28 -10.94 -4.73 5.61
C ALA A 28 -12.23 -5.02 4.83
N PHE A 29 -12.40 -4.49 3.61
CA PHE A 29 -13.52 -4.86 2.75
C PHE A 29 -13.55 -6.36 2.43
N HIS A 30 -12.39 -7.00 2.30
CA HIS A 30 -12.30 -8.44 2.01
C HIS A 30 -12.30 -9.32 3.26
N GLU A 31 -11.72 -8.88 4.37
CA GLU A 31 -11.64 -9.66 5.60
C GLU A 31 -12.95 -9.67 6.41
N TYR A 32 -13.75 -8.59 6.33
CA TYR A 32 -14.99 -8.47 7.09
C TYR A 32 -16.22 -8.59 6.17
N PRO A 33 -17.00 -9.68 6.24
CA PRO A 33 -18.15 -9.90 5.36
C PRO A 33 -19.19 -8.76 5.37
N ALA A 34 -19.34 -8.08 6.51
CA ALA A 34 -20.24 -6.94 6.64
C ALA A 34 -19.83 -5.72 5.79
N LEU A 35 -18.54 -5.60 5.48
CA LEU A 35 -17.96 -4.49 4.71
C LEU A 35 -17.82 -4.81 3.22
N TYR A 36 -17.66 -6.09 2.85
CA TYR A 36 -17.50 -6.54 1.46
C TYR A 36 -18.58 -6.01 0.51
N LYS A 37 -19.81 -5.83 1.00
CA LYS A 37 -20.93 -5.25 0.23
C LYS A 37 -20.60 -3.89 -0.41
N TYR A 38 -19.68 -3.11 0.16
CA TYR A 38 -19.28 -1.81 -0.37
C TYR A 38 -18.34 -1.93 -1.57
N HIS A 39 -17.55 -2.99 -1.63
CA HIS A 39 -16.54 -3.25 -2.66
C HIS A 39 -17.00 -4.29 -3.70
N LYS A 40 -18.08 -5.02 -3.40
CA LYS A 40 -18.66 -6.04 -4.28
C LYS A 40 -19.00 -5.50 -5.68
N PHE A 41 -19.42 -4.24 -5.80
CA PHE A 41 -19.74 -3.63 -7.09
C PHE A 41 -18.51 -3.56 -8.00
N HIS A 42 -17.37 -3.10 -7.47
CA HIS A 42 -16.11 -3.04 -8.20
C HIS A 42 -15.67 -4.42 -8.70
N HIS A 43 -15.88 -5.45 -7.89
CA HIS A 43 -15.58 -6.85 -8.23
C HIS A 43 -16.54 -7.50 -9.23
N GLN A 44 -17.63 -6.83 -9.64
CA GLN A 44 -18.47 -7.35 -10.74
C GLN A 44 -17.72 -7.40 -12.07
N PHE A 45 -16.59 -6.67 -12.17
CA PHE A 45 -15.73 -6.61 -13.35
C PHE A 45 -14.44 -7.46 -13.22
N ASN A 46 -14.46 -8.50 -12.38
CA ASN A 46 -13.28 -9.31 -12.03
C ASN A 46 -12.57 -10.04 -13.19
N VAL A 47 -13.30 -10.46 -14.24
CA VAL A 47 -12.70 -11.16 -15.41
C VAL A 47 -12.10 -10.16 -16.40
N TYR A 48 -12.74 -9.01 -16.57
CA TYR A 48 -12.31 -7.95 -17.45
C TYR A 48 -12.51 -6.62 -16.75
N ALA A 49 -11.43 -6.08 -16.17
CA ALA A 49 -11.42 -4.83 -15.42
C ALA A 49 -10.70 -3.73 -16.22
N PRO A 50 -11.28 -3.24 -17.35
CA PRO A 50 -10.69 -2.16 -18.13
C PRO A 50 -10.66 -0.86 -17.33
N PRO A 51 -9.92 0.18 -17.78
CA PRO A 51 -9.85 1.46 -17.07
C PRO A 51 -11.19 2.14 -16.80
N SER A 52 -12.22 1.87 -17.60
CA SER A 52 -13.58 2.37 -17.33
C SER A 52 -14.23 1.65 -16.15
N ALA A 53 -14.08 0.33 -16.06
CA ALA A 53 -14.53 -0.46 -14.91
C ALA A 53 -13.72 -0.15 -13.65
N ALA A 54 -12.43 0.15 -13.81
CA ALA A 54 -11.53 0.56 -12.73
C ALA A 54 -12.01 1.77 -11.92
N ASN A 55 -12.78 2.66 -12.56
CA ASN A 55 -13.33 3.85 -11.94
C ASN A 55 -14.83 3.69 -11.59
N ALA A 56 -15.42 2.54 -11.92
CA ALA A 56 -16.79 2.21 -11.56
C ALA A 56 -16.82 1.59 -10.17
N VAL A 57 -16.75 2.46 -9.16
CA VAL A 57 -16.86 2.09 -7.73
C VAL A 57 -18.18 2.58 -7.16
N SER A 58 -18.63 1.96 -6.07
CA SER A 58 -19.82 2.46 -5.36
C SER A 58 -19.51 3.81 -4.70
N PHE A 59 -20.54 4.62 -4.43
CA PHE A 59 -20.34 5.89 -3.70
C PHE A 59 -19.68 5.65 -2.32
N THR A 60 -20.05 4.58 -1.63
CA THR A 60 -19.51 4.26 -0.32
C THR A 60 -18.05 3.84 -0.41
N GLU A 61 -17.69 3.01 -1.39
CA GLU A 61 -16.30 2.66 -1.65
C GLU A 61 -15.47 3.88 -2.03
N TYR A 62 -15.97 4.73 -2.93
CA TYR A 62 -15.31 5.98 -3.29
C TYR A 62 -15.07 6.86 -2.05
N SER A 63 -16.10 7.05 -1.23
CA SER A 63 -16.00 7.86 -0.02
C SER A 63 -14.97 7.29 0.95
N MET A 64 -15.04 5.99 1.25
CA MET A 64 -14.20 5.34 2.25
C MET A 64 -12.77 5.07 1.78
N ALA A 65 -12.58 4.49 0.60
CA ALA A 65 -11.27 4.05 0.13
C ALA A 65 -10.54 5.16 -0.64
N TYR A 66 -11.23 6.11 -1.25
CA TYR A 66 -10.58 7.15 -2.07
C TYR A 66 -10.55 8.51 -1.36
N VAL A 67 -11.66 9.01 -0.84
CA VAL A 67 -11.76 10.36 -0.26
C VAL A 67 -11.24 10.42 1.18
N THR A 68 -11.71 9.54 2.06
CA THR A 68 -11.32 9.55 3.48
C THR A 68 -9.81 9.50 3.69
N PRO A 69 -9.02 8.69 2.95
CA PRO A 69 -7.57 8.69 3.09
C PRO A 69 -6.89 10.03 2.83
N PHE A 70 -7.38 10.82 1.87
CA PHE A 70 -6.87 12.18 1.67
C PHE A 70 -7.18 13.07 2.88
N ILE A 71 -8.41 13.01 3.40
CA ILE A 71 -8.82 13.82 4.56
C ILE A 71 -7.97 13.48 5.78
N ILE A 72 -7.80 12.19 6.09
CA ILE A 72 -6.97 11.79 7.24
C ILE A 72 -5.51 12.20 7.02
N THR A 73 -4.99 12.06 5.80
CA THR A 73 -3.60 12.48 5.51
C THR A 73 -3.40 13.99 5.69
N THR A 74 -4.38 14.83 5.34
CA THR A 74 -4.30 16.28 5.58
C THR A 74 -4.46 16.68 7.05
N LEU A 75 -5.07 15.83 7.87
CA LEU A 75 -5.12 16.03 9.32
C LEU A 75 -3.78 15.67 9.99
N ILE A 76 -3.02 14.74 9.43
CA ILE A 76 -1.72 14.29 9.95
C ILE A 76 -0.58 15.22 9.47
N PHE A 77 -0.61 15.63 8.20
CA PHE A 77 0.46 16.39 7.57
C PHE A 77 -0.02 17.77 7.11
N PRO A 78 0.81 18.83 7.22
CA PRO A 78 0.47 20.18 6.78
C PRO A 78 0.59 20.32 5.25
N LEU A 79 -0.32 19.68 4.53
CA LEU A 79 -0.36 19.60 3.07
C LEU A 79 -1.08 20.80 2.46
N ASP A 80 -0.56 21.31 1.34
CA ASP A 80 -1.20 22.36 0.56
C ASP A 80 -2.01 21.80 -0.62
N LYS A 81 -2.81 22.68 -1.24
CA LYS A 81 -3.71 22.31 -2.35
C LYS A 81 -2.97 21.76 -3.57
N LEU A 82 -1.79 22.29 -3.89
CA LEU A 82 -1.03 21.85 -5.06
C LEU A 82 -0.51 20.43 -4.85
N SER A 83 0.05 20.13 -3.66
CA SER A 83 0.46 18.76 -3.29
C SER A 83 -0.68 17.76 -3.38
N LEU A 84 -1.86 18.11 -2.86
CA LEU A 84 -3.04 17.26 -2.92
C LEU A 84 -3.49 17.02 -4.36
N THR A 85 -3.48 18.06 -5.19
CA THR A 85 -3.87 17.98 -6.60
C THR A 85 -2.91 17.09 -7.38
N ILE A 86 -1.60 17.28 -7.20
CA ILE A 86 -0.57 16.47 -7.85
C ILE A 86 -0.68 15.01 -7.38
N GLY A 87 -0.77 14.77 -6.08
CA GLY A 87 -0.91 13.42 -5.52
C GLY A 87 -2.16 12.71 -6.02
N ALA A 88 -3.31 13.39 -6.04
CA ALA A 88 -4.54 12.84 -6.60
C ALA A 88 -4.42 12.54 -8.10
N GLY A 89 -3.75 13.40 -8.87
CA GLY A 89 -3.46 13.16 -10.29
C GLY A 89 -2.58 11.94 -10.52
N ILE A 90 -1.52 11.77 -9.73
CA ILE A 90 -0.64 10.59 -9.77
C ILE A 90 -1.44 9.33 -9.43
N LEU A 91 -2.16 9.32 -8.29
CA LEU A 91 -2.97 8.17 -7.87
C LEU A 91 -4.02 7.79 -8.90
N SER A 92 -4.70 8.77 -9.50
CA SER A 92 -5.71 8.52 -10.55
C SER A 92 -5.09 7.94 -11.81
N THR A 93 -3.93 8.46 -12.21
CA THR A 93 -3.18 7.95 -13.39
C THR A 93 -2.71 6.53 -13.13
N CYS A 94 -2.10 6.27 -11.98
CA CYS A 94 -1.68 4.94 -11.57
C CYS A 94 -2.86 3.96 -11.51
N ASN A 95 -4.02 4.38 -10.99
CA ASN A 95 -5.24 3.55 -10.95
C ASN A 95 -5.65 3.10 -12.36
N ILE A 96 -5.57 3.98 -13.35
CA ILE A 96 -5.84 3.63 -14.76
C ILE A 96 -4.79 2.65 -15.31
N LEU A 97 -3.50 2.86 -15.01
CA LEU A 97 -2.40 2.05 -15.52
C LEU A 97 -2.44 0.61 -14.99
N VAL A 98 -2.69 0.42 -13.69
CA VAL A 98 -2.81 -0.93 -13.10
C VAL A 98 -4.01 -1.71 -13.62
N HIS A 99 -4.98 -1.01 -14.21
CA HIS A 99 -6.15 -1.58 -14.88
C HIS A 99 -6.03 -1.63 -16.41
N THR A 100 -4.81 -1.54 -16.96
CA THR A 100 -4.55 -1.66 -18.40
C THR A 100 -3.81 -2.97 -18.70
N PRO A 101 -4.50 -4.07 -19.06
CA PRO A 101 -3.88 -5.40 -19.21
C PRO A 101 -2.70 -5.45 -20.19
N LYS A 102 -2.68 -4.57 -21.20
CA LYS A 102 -1.56 -4.47 -22.15
C LYS A 102 -0.23 -4.08 -21.49
N LEU A 103 -0.27 -3.52 -20.27
CA LEU A 103 0.91 -3.14 -19.50
C LEU A 103 1.39 -4.25 -18.57
N GLU A 104 0.65 -5.35 -18.38
CA GLU A 104 0.94 -6.40 -17.39
C GLU A 104 2.38 -6.91 -17.46
N ALA A 105 2.81 -7.40 -18.64
CA ALA A 105 4.16 -7.92 -18.84
C ALA A 105 5.27 -6.85 -18.73
N TRP A 106 4.98 -5.61 -19.13
CA TRP A 106 5.95 -4.52 -19.05
C TRP A 106 6.13 -4.05 -17.60
N ALA A 107 5.02 -3.83 -16.89
CA ALA A 107 4.99 -3.39 -15.51
C ALA A 107 5.71 -4.38 -14.59
N GLN A 108 5.44 -5.67 -14.74
CA GLN A 108 6.09 -6.74 -13.97
C GLN A 108 7.61 -6.81 -14.17
N ARG A 109 8.12 -6.37 -15.32
CA ARG A 109 9.56 -6.39 -15.61
C ARG A 109 10.30 -5.13 -15.15
N VAL A 110 9.62 -3.98 -15.19
CA VAL A 110 10.28 -2.66 -15.06
C VAL A 110 10.04 -2.02 -13.70
N LEU A 111 8.87 -2.23 -13.12
CA LEU A 111 8.55 -1.64 -11.83
C LEU A 111 9.25 -2.40 -10.70
N PRO A 112 9.71 -1.71 -9.65
CA PRO A 112 10.31 -2.35 -8.49
C PRO A 112 9.24 -3.07 -7.65
N GLU A 113 9.64 -4.06 -6.85
CA GLU A 113 8.74 -4.86 -6.00
C GLU A 113 7.93 -4.06 -4.99
N TRP A 114 8.43 -2.89 -4.57
CA TRP A 114 7.72 -1.99 -3.65
C TRP A 114 6.71 -1.08 -4.36
N TRP A 115 6.48 -1.26 -5.66
CA TRP A 115 5.49 -0.56 -6.45
C TRP A 115 4.48 -1.54 -7.04
N VAL A 116 3.19 -1.25 -6.88
CA VAL A 116 2.12 -2.15 -7.35
C VAL A 116 2.13 -2.23 -8.87
N THR A 117 2.22 -3.45 -9.38
CA THR A 117 2.20 -3.68 -10.83
C THR A 117 0.78 -3.92 -11.33
N THR A 118 0.60 -3.75 -12.65
CA THR A 118 -0.64 -4.17 -13.33
C THR A 118 -0.94 -5.65 -13.10
N HIS A 119 0.09 -6.50 -12.97
CA HIS A 119 -0.11 -7.92 -12.72
C HIS A 119 -0.75 -8.17 -11.35
N ASP A 120 -0.16 -7.61 -10.29
CA ASP A 120 -0.61 -7.83 -8.91
C ASP A 120 -2.06 -7.35 -8.73
N HIS A 121 -2.37 -6.18 -9.28
CA HIS A 121 -3.71 -5.61 -9.19
C HIS A 121 -4.75 -6.41 -10.00
N LEU A 122 -4.42 -6.85 -11.22
CA LEU A 122 -5.35 -7.70 -11.98
C LEU A 122 -5.48 -9.08 -11.36
N GLU A 123 -4.44 -9.61 -10.73
CA GLU A 123 -4.51 -10.85 -9.97
C GLU A 123 -5.41 -10.70 -8.73
N HIS A 124 -5.36 -9.56 -8.03
CA HIS A 124 -6.34 -9.23 -6.99
C HIS A 124 -7.77 -9.30 -7.52
N HIS A 125 -8.07 -8.69 -8.67
CA HIS A 125 -9.42 -8.79 -9.26
C HIS A 125 -9.84 -10.23 -9.52
N ARG A 126 -8.91 -11.08 -10.00
CA ARG A 126 -9.17 -12.50 -10.32
C ARG A 126 -9.36 -13.36 -9.06
N LYS A 127 -8.57 -13.15 -8.00
CA LYS A 127 -8.49 -14.02 -6.80
C LYS A 127 -9.15 -13.44 -5.55
N GLN A 128 -9.21 -12.12 -5.41
CA GLN A 128 -9.81 -11.31 -4.34
C GLN A 128 -9.20 -11.46 -2.94
N GLN A 129 -8.32 -12.44 -2.73
CA GLN A 129 -7.73 -12.76 -1.42
C GLN A 129 -6.23 -12.40 -1.31
N CYS A 130 -5.70 -11.63 -2.24
CA CYS A 130 -4.29 -11.22 -2.31
C CYS A 130 -4.17 -9.76 -2.78
N HIS A 131 -2.99 -9.14 -2.62
CA HIS A 131 -2.64 -7.80 -3.13
C HIS A 131 -3.70 -6.71 -2.85
N TYR A 132 -3.78 -6.26 -1.60
CA TYR A 132 -4.77 -5.25 -1.18
C TYR A 132 -4.30 -3.81 -1.38
N SER A 133 -3.05 -3.61 -1.77
CA SER A 133 -2.47 -2.29 -1.99
C SER A 133 -3.18 -1.50 -3.09
N SER A 134 -2.99 -0.17 -3.05
CA SER A 134 -3.51 0.73 -4.07
C SER A 134 -2.67 0.63 -5.35
N SER A 135 -2.66 1.65 -6.21
CA SER A 135 -1.94 1.64 -7.49
C SER A 135 -0.52 2.21 -7.45
N THR A 136 0.00 2.52 -6.26
CA THR A 136 1.33 3.16 -6.08
C THR A 136 2.25 2.26 -5.28
N PHE A 137 2.44 2.50 -3.98
CA PHE A 137 3.31 1.70 -3.13
C PHE A 137 2.65 0.36 -2.78
N ASP A 138 3.42 -0.72 -2.85
CA ASP A 138 3.00 -2.05 -2.44
C ASP A 138 3.16 -2.22 -0.93
N PHE A 139 2.07 -2.00 -0.20
CA PHE A 139 1.99 -2.20 1.24
C PHE A 139 1.86 -3.67 1.63
N ASP A 140 1.44 -4.57 0.73
CA ASP A 140 1.47 -6.00 0.97
C ASP A 140 2.93 -6.45 1.11
N TYR A 141 3.77 -6.07 0.15
CA TYR A 141 5.22 -6.32 0.17
C TYR A 141 5.90 -5.70 1.40
N ILE A 142 5.63 -4.41 1.68
CA ILE A 142 6.24 -3.72 2.82
C ILE A 142 5.90 -4.42 4.14
N VAL A 143 4.65 -4.84 4.33
CA VAL A 143 4.20 -5.56 5.53
C VAL A 143 4.85 -6.94 5.61
N GLU A 144 4.97 -7.66 4.49
CA GLU A 144 5.65 -8.96 4.44
C GLU A 144 7.12 -8.84 4.86
N VAL A 145 7.86 -7.91 4.26
CA VAL A 145 9.27 -7.65 4.58
C VAL A 145 9.42 -7.27 6.06
N ALA A 146 8.55 -6.41 6.59
CA ALA A 146 8.57 -6.02 8.00
C ALA A 146 8.34 -7.23 8.92
N ASN A 147 7.37 -8.10 8.60
CA ASN A 147 7.09 -9.30 9.39
C ASN A 147 8.25 -10.29 9.37
N ASN A 148 8.91 -10.47 8.22
CA ASN A 148 10.09 -11.34 8.09
C ASN A 148 11.31 -10.80 8.86
N ALA A 149 11.50 -9.48 8.87
CA ALA A 149 12.55 -8.85 9.67
C ALA A 149 12.28 -9.03 11.18
N LEU A 150 11.04 -8.81 11.62
CA LEU A 150 10.63 -8.98 13.02
C LEU A 150 10.77 -10.44 13.49
N SER A 151 10.41 -11.41 12.66
CA SER A 151 10.54 -12.84 12.99
C SER A 151 12.01 -13.24 13.15
N THR A 152 12.90 -12.73 12.30
CA THR A 152 14.34 -12.97 12.37
C THR A 152 14.96 -12.38 13.65
N LEU A 153 14.58 -11.15 14.00
CA LEU A 153 15.02 -10.50 15.25
C LEU A 153 14.57 -11.29 16.49
N ASN A 154 13.33 -11.78 16.49
CA ASN A 154 12.78 -12.59 17.59
C ASN A 154 13.45 -13.96 17.70
N ALA A 155 13.83 -14.58 16.58
CA ALA A 155 14.56 -15.85 16.56
C ALA A 155 15.99 -15.70 17.12
N GLY A 156 16.70 -14.63 16.72
CA GLY A 156 18.03 -14.31 17.26
C GLY A 156 18.02 -14.02 18.77
N SER A 157 17.00 -13.29 19.25
CA SER A 157 16.83 -13.04 20.68
C SER A 157 16.60 -14.33 21.49
N LYS A 158 15.86 -15.30 20.93
CA LYS A 158 15.64 -16.62 21.58
C LYS A 158 16.87 -17.51 21.55
N SER A 159 17.74 -17.43 20.53
CA SER A 159 19.01 -18.17 20.53
C SER A 159 20.01 -17.63 21.55
N ASP A 160 20.01 -16.32 21.80
CA ASP A 160 20.91 -15.69 22.77
C ASP A 160 20.51 -15.99 24.23
N LEU A 161 19.20 -16.14 24.50
CA LEU A 161 18.69 -16.54 25.83
C LEU A 161 18.91 -18.03 26.14
N ASN A 162 19.11 -18.88 25.14
CA ASN A 162 19.33 -20.32 25.29
C ASN A 162 20.82 -20.71 25.26
N ASN A 163 21.74 -19.74 25.31
CA ASN A 163 23.18 -20.00 25.42
C ASN A 163 23.68 -19.69 26.85
N PRO A 164 23.71 -20.65 27.79
CA PRO A 164 24.15 -20.44 29.16
C PRO A 164 25.68 -20.24 29.33
N LYS A 165 26.39 -19.71 28.32
CA LYS A 165 27.86 -19.57 28.35
C LYS A 165 28.40 -18.14 28.18
N ALA A 166 27.60 -17.10 28.41
CA ALA A 166 28.09 -15.72 28.37
C ALA A 166 27.90 -14.95 29.69
N THR A 167 28.18 -15.58 30.84
CA THR A 167 28.35 -14.86 32.12
C THR A 167 29.42 -15.52 33.01
N SER A 168 30.69 -15.38 32.62
CA SER A 168 31.85 -15.21 33.52
C SER A 168 33.05 -14.91 32.60
N ALA A 169 33.90 -13.92 32.81
CA ALA A 169 34.43 -13.43 34.06
C ALA A 169 34.88 -11.97 33.94
N ALA A 170 35.03 -11.38 35.12
CA ALA A 170 35.43 -10.02 35.41
C ALA A 170 36.81 -9.60 34.85
N SER A 171 36.94 -8.27 34.69
CA SER A 171 38.16 -7.43 34.67
C SER A 171 39.14 -7.72 35.83
N PRO A 172 40.34 -7.10 35.99
CA PRO A 172 41.03 -6.08 35.17
C PRO A 172 42.58 -6.28 35.03
N VAL A 173 43.25 -5.35 34.31
CA VAL A 173 44.65 -4.88 34.48
C VAL A 173 45.78 -5.93 34.66
N ARG A 174 46.59 -6.16 33.63
CA ARG A 174 47.90 -5.51 33.39
C ARG A 174 48.43 -5.86 32.00
#